data_AF-A0A935XVK4-F1
#
_entry.id   AF-A0A935XVK4-F1
#
_cell.length_a   1.000
_cell.length_b   1.000
_cell.length_c   1.000
_cell.angle_alpha   90.00
_cell.angle_beta   90.00
_cell.angle_gamma   90.00
#
_symmetry.space_group_name_H-M   'P 1'
#
loop_
_entity.id
_entity.type
_entity.pdbx_description
1 polymer ?
#
loop_
_entity_poly.entity_id
_entity_poly.type
_entity_poly.pdbx_seq_one_letter_code
_entity_poly.pdbx_strand_id
1 'polypeptide(L)'
;MVDEGRYGGIRKLRESRLNLLGPYNDDARRATATGTRHVVQDQRNWGEFRVPSLRNLARTAPYMHNGRLATLRDVVHHYSELNEERLHLDGERILRPLRLEPQEAADLLAFLQSLDRALPGAPDRPRQASGTSVRSP
;
A
#
# COMPACT_ATOMS: atom_id res chain seq x y z
N MET A 1 -7.25 -15.54 2.63
CA MET A 1 -6.22 -15.78 1.59
C MET A 1 -5.11 -14.78 1.82
N VAL A 2 -3.86 -15.21 1.86
CA VAL A 2 -2.68 -14.32 2.04
C VAL A 2 -2.42 -13.64 0.70
N ASP A 3 -2.23 -12.31 0.70
CA ASP A 3 -1.86 -11.59 -0.52
C ASP A 3 -0.39 -11.89 -0.86
N GLU A 4 -0.16 -12.45 -2.06
CA GLU A 4 1.17 -12.82 -2.55
C GLU A 4 2.06 -11.59 -2.82
N GLY A 5 1.49 -10.40 -2.96
CA GLY A 5 2.23 -9.17 -3.24
C GLY A 5 3.03 -9.26 -4.54
N ARG A 6 4.30 -8.85 -4.50
CA ARG A 6 5.19 -8.85 -5.67
C ARG A 6 5.39 -10.25 -6.25
N TYR A 7 5.45 -11.31 -5.43
CA TYR A 7 5.62 -12.69 -5.91
C TYR A 7 4.55 -13.07 -6.94
N GLY A 8 3.27 -12.92 -6.57
CA GLY A 8 2.14 -13.18 -7.47
C GLY A 8 2.05 -12.16 -8.62
N GLY A 9 2.44 -10.91 -8.36
CA GLY A 9 2.53 -9.86 -9.38
C GLY A 9 3.50 -10.19 -10.52
N ILE A 10 4.66 -10.77 -10.22
CA ILE A 10 5.67 -11.18 -11.22
C ILE A 10 5.13 -12.32 -12.09
N ARG A 11 4.45 -13.29 -11.48
CA ARG A 11 3.79 -14.37 -12.22
C ARG A 11 2.76 -13.82 -13.20
N LYS A 12 1.85 -12.94 -12.74
CA LYS A 12 0.87 -12.25 -13.59
C LYS A 12 1.53 -11.45 -14.72
N LEU A 13 2.64 -10.77 -14.44
CA LEU A 13 3.42 -10.04 -15.44
C LEU A 13 3.93 -10.97 -16.54
N ARG A 14 4.49 -12.13 -16.18
CA ARG A 14 5.04 -13.11 -17.14
C ARG A 14 3.95 -13.74 -18.00
N GLU A 15 2.78 -14.05 -17.42
CA GLU A 15 1.64 -14.63 -18.13
C GLU A 15 0.91 -13.62 -19.04
N SER A 16 1.05 -12.32 -18.77
CA SER A 16 0.37 -11.27 -19.52
C SER A 16 0.94 -11.10 -20.92
N ARG A 17 0.06 -11.21 -21.94
CA ARG A 17 0.39 -10.88 -23.33
C ARG A 17 0.76 -9.41 -23.52
N LEU A 18 0.33 -8.55 -22.60
CA LEU A 18 0.53 -7.10 -22.60
C LEU A 18 1.84 -6.68 -21.89
N ASN A 19 2.74 -7.61 -21.56
CA ASN A 19 4.05 -7.26 -21.02
C ASN A 19 5.03 -6.82 -22.13
N LEU A 20 6.17 -6.24 -21.75
CA LEU A 20 7.16 -5.71 -22.71
C LEU A 20 7.87 -6.79 -23.54
N LEU A 21 7.69 -8.08 -23.23
CA LEU A 21 8.18 -9.20 -24.03
C LEU A 21 7.08 -9.81 -24.93
N GLY A 22 5.82 -9.40 -24.75
CA GLY A 22 4.66 -9.93 -25.46
C GLY A 22 4.47 -9.34 -26.87
N PRO A 23 3.55 -9.89 -27.67
CA PRO A 23 3.38 -9.52 -29.08
C PRO A 23 2.97 -8.06 -29.32
N TYR A 24 2.47 -7.36 -28.29
CA TYR A 24 1.94 -6.00 -28.40
C TYR A 24 2.94 -4.88 -28.08
N ASN A 25 4.22 -5.19 -27.84
CA ASN A 25 5.25 -4.16 -27.73
C ASN A 25 5.69 -3.69 -29.13
N ASP A 26 5.54 -2.41 -29.39
CA ASP A 26 5.90 -1.70 -30.63
C ASP A 26 7.41 -1.41 -30.76
N ASP A 27 8.18 -1.53 -29.68
CA ASP A 27 9.64 -1.55 -29.71
C ASP A 27 10.15 -2.87 -30.32
N ALA A 28 10.39 -2.85 -31.63
CA ALA A 28 10.88 -4.00 -32.39
C ALA A 28 12.18 -4.60 -31.83
N ARG A 29 13.03 -3.79 -31.19
CA ARG A 29 14.31 -4.24 -30.61
C ARG A 29 14.18 -4.70 -29.16
N ARG A 30 13.02 -4.48 -28.52
CA ARG A 30 12.77 -4.80 -27.11
C ARG A 30 13.83 -4.20 -26.17
N ALA A 31 14.35 -3.02 -26.52
CA ALA A 31 15.33 -2.29 -25.74
C ALA A 31 14.74 -1.85 -24.39
N THR A 32 13.46 -1.47 -24.39
CA THR A 32 12.70 -1.08 -23.20
C THR A 32 12.33 -2.26 -22.28
N ALA A 33 12.41 -3.49 -22.77
CA ALA A 33 11.95 -4.69 -22.05
C ALA A 33 12.94 -5.20 -20.98
N THR A 34 14.06 -4.52 -20.76
CA THR A 34 15.12 -4.93 -19.83
C THR A 34 14.59 -5.24 -18.43
N GLY A 35 13.69 -4.41 -17.87
CA GLY A 35 13.09 -4.66 -16.56
C GLY A 35 12.21 -5.91 -16.53
N THR A 36 11.40 -6.12 -17.56
CA THR A 36 10.54 -7.32 -17.69
C THR A 36 11.38 -8.58 -17.92
N ARG A 37 12.54 -8.48 -18.59
CA ARG A 37 13.43 -9.60 -18.86
C ARG A 37 14.14 -10.10 -17.60
N HIS A 38 14.59 -9.18 -16.75
CA HIS A 38 15.41 -9.53 -15.58
C HIS A 38 14.61 -9.69 -14.28
N VAL A 39 13.29 -9.55 -14.31
CA VAL A 39 12.47 -9.77 -13.10
C VAL A 39 12.44 -11.26 -12.76
N VAL A 40 12.97 -11.59 -11.58
CA VAL A 40 13.01 -12.95 -11.03
C VAL A 40 11.94 -13.06 -9.96
N GLN A 41 11.19 -14.16 -9.99
CA GLN A 41 10.25 -14.52 -8.95
C GLN A 41 11.00 -15.31 -7.87
N ASP A 42 11.32 -14.66 -6.76
CA ASP A 42 12.06 -15.23 -5.61
C ASP A 42 11.12 -15.30 -4.39
N GLN A 43 11.33 -16.25 -3.48
CA GLN A 43 10.57 -16.37 -2.23
C GLN A 43 10.57 -15.07 -1.41
N ARG A 44 11.67 -14.31 -1.46
CA ARG A 44 11.77 -13.00 -0.82
C ARG A 44 10.75 -11.97 -1.32
N ASN A 45 10.16 -12.17 -2.50
CA ASN A 45 9.13 -11.27 -3.03
C ASN A 45 7.75 -11.45 -2.41
N TRP A 46 7.58 -12.41 -1.51
CA TRP A 46 6.28 -12.65 -0.88
C TRP A 46 5.93 -11.50 0.07
N GLY A 47 4.72 -10.94 -0.09
CA GLY A 47 4.26 -9.86 0.77
C GLY A 47 4.98 -8.51 0.57
N GLU A 48 5.87 -8.42 -0.43
CA GLU A 48 6.46 -7.14 -0.82
C GLU A 48 5.45 -6.29 -1.59
N PHE A 49 5.25 -5.05 -1.14
CA PHE A 49 4.42 -4.06 -1.80
C PHE A 49 5.23 -2.81 -2.12
N ARG A 50 4.86 -2.16 -3.22
CA ARG A 50 5.41 -0.84 -3.54
C ARG A 50 5.00 0.15 -2.45
N VAL A 51 5.96 0.92 -1.94
CA VAL A 51 5.68 2.02 -1.01
C VAL A 51 4.80 3.06 -1.73
N PRO A 52 3.58 3.32 -1.23
CA PRO A 52 2.67 4.29 -1.84
C PRO A 52 3.19 5.71 -1.65
N SER A 53 2.74 6.64 -2.52
CA SER A 53 2.93 8.07 -2.24
C SER A 53 2.10 8.49 -1.04
N LEU A 54 2.62 9.42 -0.24
CA LEU A 54 1.91 10.01 0.90
C LEU A 54 1.14 11.31 0.54
N ARG A 55 1.13 11.72 -0.73
CA ARG A 55 0.38 12.91 -1.17
C ARG A 55 -1.11 12.60 -1.28
N ASN A 56 -1.96 13.52 -0.80
CA ASN A 56 -3.43 13.39 -0.79
C ASN A 56 -3.94 12.19 0.02
N LEU A 57 -3.17 11.75 1.01
CA LEU A 57 -3.41 10.52 1.74
C LEU A 57 -4.67 10.59 2.60
N ALA A 58 -5.04 11.75 3.16
CA ALA A 58 -6.17 11.81 4.10
C ALA A 58 -7.53 11.50 3.46
N ARG A 59 -7.59 11.43 2.12
CA ARG A 59 -8.81 11.19 1.33
C ARG A 59 -8.84 9.82 0.63
N THR A 60 -7.86 8.95 0.90
CA THR A 60 -7.72 7.65 0.21
C THR A 60 -8.05 6.46 1.12
N ALA A 61 -8.76 6.68 2.21
CA ALA A 61 -9.24 5.59 3.05
C ALA A 61 -10.07 4.57 2.22
N PRO A 62 -10.02 3.27 2.56
CA PRO A 62 -9.21 2.66 3.62
C PRO A 62 -7.74 2.45 3.22
N TYR A 63 -6.88 2.20 4.22
CA TYR A 63 -5.42 2.14 4.09
C TYR A 63 -4.85 0.71 4.14
N MET A 64 -3.55 0.61 3.82
CA MET A 64 -2.80 -0.64 3.57
C MET A 64 -3.19 -1.31 2.24
N HIS A 65 -2.41 -2.28 1.79
CA HIS A 65 -2.64 -2.97 0.51
C HIS A 65 -3.99 -3.72 0.45
N ASN A 66 -4.52 -4.11 1.61
CA ASN A 66 -5.75 -4.87 1.75
C ASN A 66 -6.91 -4.04 2.35
N GLY A 67 -6.74 -2.74 2.56
CA GLY A 67 -7.78 -1.88 3.12
C GLY A 67 -8.15 -2.17 4.57
N ARG A 68 -7.29 -2.84 5.36
CA ARG A 68 -7.64 -3.29 6.72
C ARG A 68 -7.78 -2.13 7.72
N LEU A 69 -7.14 -0.99 7.47
CA LEU A 69 -7.15 0.14 8.39
C LEU A 69 -8.08 1.24 7.88
N ALA A 70 -9.06 1.64 8.69
CA ALA A 70 -10.10 2.58 8.28
C ALA A 70 -9.60 4.03 8.27
N THR A 71 -8.71 4.40 9.21
CA THR A 71 -8.29 5.79 9.41
C THR A 71 -6.76 5.95 9.37
N LEU A 72 -6.28 7.18 9.09
CA LEU A 72 -4.85 7.50 9.19
C LEU A 72 -4.32 7.36 10.61
N ARG A 73 -5.15 7.62 11.62
CA ARG A 73 -4.79 7.41 13.01
C ARG A 73 -4.48 5.94 13.28
N ASP A 74 -5.27 5.02 12.72
CA ASP A 74 -5.01 3.59 12.85
C ASP A 74 -3.69 3.19 12.18
N VAL A 75 -3.32 3.84 11.07
CA VAL A 75 -2.02 3.63 10.40
C VAL A 75 -0.87 4.09 11.30
N VAL A 76 -0.94 5.31 11.83
CA VAL A 76 0.09 5.83 12.75
C VAL A 76 0.24 4.93 13.98
N HIS A 77 -0.89 4.54 14.59
CA HIS A 77 -0.90 3.62 15.72
C HIS A 77 -0.31 2.24 15.35
N HIS A 78 -0.65 1.71 14.17
CA HIS A 78 -0.12 0.43 13.70
C HIS A 78 1.42 0.43 13.60
N TYR A 79 2.01 1.52 13.10
CA TYR A 79 3.46 1.66 13.01
C TYR A 79 4.13 1.98 14.37
N SER A 80 3.43 2.68 15.28
CA SER A 80 3.91 2.88 16.66
C SER A 80 3.98 1.57 17.43
N GLU A 81 2.95 0.74 17.31
CA GLU A 81 2.74 -0.48 18.09
C GLU A 81 3.02 -1.76 17.28
N LEU A 82 3.97 -1.70 16.34
CA LEU A 82 4.31 -2.87 15.53
C LEU A 82 4.63 -4.07 16.42
N ASN A 83 3.96 -5.18 16.14
CA ASN A 83 4.31 -6.46 16.72
C ASN A 83 5.48 -7.05 15.92
N GLU A 84 6.68 -6.98 16.49
CA GLU A 84 7.91 -7.49 15.87
C GLU A 84 7.84 -8.99 15.55
N GLU A 85 7.11 -9.78 16.33
CA GLU A 85 6.95 -11.21 16.11
C GLU A 85 6.19 -11.52 14.81
N ARG A 86 5.37 -10.57 14.33
CA ARG A 86 4.64 -10.71 13.07
C ARG A 86 5.45 -10.25 11.86
N LEU A 87 6.63 -9.65 12.06
CA LEU A 87 7.53 -9.18 11.00
C LEU A 87 8.47 -10.28 10.50
N HIS A 88 8.47 -11.47 11.12
CA HIS A 88 9.43 -12.56 10.85
C HIS A 88 9.26 -13.31 9.51
N LEU A 89 8.41 -12.84 8.59
CA LEU A 89 8.29 -13.44 7.26
C LEU A 89 9.33 -12.82 6.31
N ASP A 90 10.53 -13.37 6.33
CA ASP A 90 11.53 -13.43 5.23
C ASP A 90 11.94 -12.14 4.48
N GLY A 91 11.82 -10.97 5.09
CA GLY A 91 12.40 -9.72 4.58
C GLY A 91 13.06 -8.95 5.73
N GLU A 92 14.23 -8.37 5.48
CA GLU A 92 15.06 -7.65 6.44
C GLU A 92 14.25 -6.88 7.52
N ARG A 93 14.66 -6.99 8.79
CA ARG A 93 14.08 -6.33 9.98
C ARG A 93 14.23 -4.80 9.93
N ILE A 94 13.72 -4.17 8.87
CA ILE A 94 13.78 -2.74 8.60
C ILE A 94 12.76 -2.01 9.50
N LEU A 95 11.62 -2.64 9.76
CA LEU A 95 10.56 -2.05 10.58
C LEU A 95 10.78 -2.37 12.07
N ARG A 96 10.69 -1.34 12.89
CA ARG A 96 10.69 -1.39 14.35
C ARG A 96 9.52 -0.55 14.87
N PRO A 97 8.91 -0.89 16.02
CA PRO A 97 7.87 -0.07 16.60
C PRO A 97 8.43 1.32 16.90
N LEU A 98 7.71 2.36 16.45
CA LEU A 98 8.15 3.74 16.64
C LEU A 98 8.01 4.20 18.09
N ARG A 99 7.08 3.61 18.85
CA ARG A 99 6.78 3.97 20.25
C ARG A 99 6.57 5.47 20.43
N LEU A 100 5.68 6.03 19.60
CA LEU A 100 5.40 7.45 19.61
C LEU A 100 4.64 7.84 20.86
N GLU A 101 5.07 8.91 21.51
CA GLU A 101 4.28 9.57 22.55
C GLU A 101 2.99 10.15 21.95
N PRO A 102 1.93 10.37 22.75
CA PRO A 102 0.66 10.89 22.26
C PRO A 102 0.79 12.18 21.44
N GLN A 103 1.70 13.07 21.82
CA GLN A 103 1.95 14.31 21.10
C GLN A 103 2.66 14.07 19.77
N GLU A 104 3.68 13.20 19.73
CA GLU A 104 4.41 12.87 18.49
C GLU A 104 3.49 12.21 17.46
N ALA A 105 2.58 11.34 17.91
CA ALA A 105 1.57 10.75 17.05
C ALA A 105 0.59 11.80 16.48
N ALA A 106 0.20 12.80 17.28
CA ALA A 106 -0.64 13.90 16.84
C ALA A 106 0.07 14.80 15.81
N ASP A 107 1.34 15.11 16.05
CA ASP A 107 2.16 15.95 15.17
C ASP A 107 2.42 15.25 13.82
N LEU A 108 2.73 13.95 13.84
CA LEU A 108 2.87 13.16 12.62
C LEU A 108 1.56 13.10 11.83
N LEU A 109 0.42 12.92 12.51
CA LEU A 109 -0.88 12.92 11.86
C LEU A 109 -1.18 14.28 11.20
N ALA A 110 -0.88 15.38 11.89
CA ALA A 110 -1.04 16.73 11.35
C ALA A 110 -0.13 16.97 10.14
N PHE A 111 1.12 16.53 10.20
CA PHE A 111 2.05 16.58 9.07
C PHE A 111 1.51 15.80 7.87
N LEU A 112 1.07 14.55 8.05
CA LEU A 112 0.51 13.74 6.97
C LEU A 112 -0.73 14.38 6.33
N GLN A 113 -1.58 15.02 7.13
CA GLN A 113 -2.74 15.78 6.64
C GLN A 113 -2.32 17.02 5.83
N SER A 114 -1.18 17.63 6.15
CA SER A 114 -0.66 18.78 5.41
C SER A 114 -0.16 18.43 4.00
N LEU A 115 0.04 17.15 3.69
CA LEU A 115 0.44 16.65 2.36
C LEU A 115 -0.72 16.59 1.36
N ASP A 116 -1.93 16.96 1.81
CA ASP A 116 -3.10 17.05 0.97
C ASP A 116 -3.18 18.40 0.29
N ARG A 117 -3.36 18.38 -1.03
CA ARG A 117 -3.63 19.60 -1.79
C ARG A 117 -5.14 19.88 -1.75
N ALA A 118 -5.51 21.15 -1.55
CA ALA A 118 -6.84 21.62 -1.89
C ALA A 118 -7.05 21.42 -3.41
N LEU A 119 -7.83 20.40 -3.79
CA LEU A 119 -8.28 20.23 -5.17
C LEU A 119 -9.39 21.25 -5.44
N PRO A 120 -9.22 22.19 -6.38
CA PRO A 120 -10.33 23.02 -6.81
C PRO A 120 -11.45 22.11 -7.36
N GLY A 121 -12.63 22.14 -6.74
CA GLY A 121 -13.85 21.52 -7.29
C GLY A 121 -14.09 20.03 -6.97
N ALA A 122 -13.36 19.39 -6.06
CA ALA A 122 -13.73 18.03 -5.64
C ALA A 122 -14.86 18.11 -4.60
N PRO A 123 -16.03 17.46 -4.81
CA PRO A 123 -17.08 17.43 -3.80
C PRO A 123 -16.54 16.78 -2.53
N ASP A 124 -16.85 17.41 -1.40
CA ASP A 124 -16.49 16.92 -0.07
C ASP A 124 -17.22 15.59 0.13
N ARG A 125 -16.51 14.47 -0.01
CA ARG A 125 -17.13 13.16 0.23
C ARG A 125 -17.35 13.07 1.74
N PRO A 126 -18.59 12.91 2.21
CA PRO A 126 -18.85 12.81 3.64
C PRO A 126 -18.05 11.64 4.21
N ARG A 127 -17.41 11.88 5.36
CA ARG A 127 -16.82 10.86 6.21
C ARG A 127 -17.89 9.80 6.41
N GLN A 128 -17.71 8.59 5.85
CA GLN A 128 -18.67 7.51 6.08
C GLN A 128 -18.69 7.21 7.57
N ALA A 129 -19.74 7.65 8.25
CA ALA A 129 -20.00 7.31 9.63
C ALA A 129 -20.41 5.84 9.67
N SER A 130 -19.57 5.02 10.29
CA SER A 130 -19.93 3.66 10.66
C SER A 130 -21.11 3.69 11.63
N GLY A 131 -22.24 3.10 11.25
CA GLY A 131 -23.30 2.76 12.21
C GLY A 131 -24.71 2.86 11.66
N THR A 132 -25.26 1.73 11.20
CA THR A 132 -26.64 1.36 11.57
C THR A 132 -26.71 -0.16 11.62
N SER A 133 -26.66 -0.69 12.84
CA SER A 133 -27.09 -2.05 13.13
C SER A 133 -28.59 -2.10 12.92
N VAL A 134 -29.04 -2.72 11.83
CA VAL A 134 -30.45 -3.04 11.64
C VAL A 134 -30.73 -4.31 12.44
N ARG A 135 -31.31 -4.12 13.62
CA ARG A 135 -31.93 -5.20 14.40
C ARG A 135 -33.34 -5.39 13.86
N SER A 136 -33.56 -6.47 13.13
CA SER A 136 -34.91 -6.90 12.72
C SER A 136 -35.58 -7.73 13.84
N PRO A 137 -36.92 -7.70 13.93
CA PRO A 137 -37.70 -8.35 15.00
C PRO A 137 -37.67 -9.89 14.94
#